data_AF-A0A355W6N0-F1
#
_entry.id   AF-A0A355W6N0-F1
#
_cell.length_a   1.000
_cell.length_b   1.000
_cell.length_c   1.000
_cell.angle_alpha   90.00
_cell.angle_beta   90.00
_cell.angle_gamma   90.00
#
_symmetry.space_group_name_H-M   'P 1'
#
loop_
_entity.id
_entity.type
_entity.pdbx_description
1 polymer ?
#
loop_
_entity_poly.entity_id
_entity_poly.type
_entity_poly.pdbx_seq_one_letter_code
_entity_poly.pdbx_strand_id
1 'polypeptide(L)' 'MKKFGYENLDVWNRYVDFAVKVIELVETIDTGRKHYRLLEQIEASSTSVSMNLAEFWILILIY' A
#
# COMPACT_ATOMS: atom_id res chain seq x y z
N MET A 1 24.65 1.18 -15.95
CA MET A 1 23.68 1.64 -16.98
C MET A 1 22.38 0.85 -16.78
N LYS A 2 21.26 1.57 -16.56
CA LYS A 2 19.85 1.14 -16.35
C LYS A 2 19.55 0.03 -15.32
N LYS A 3 19.35 0.43 -14.06
CA LYS A 3 18.73 -0.35 -12.96
C LYS A 3 17.24 0.00 -12.70
N PHE A 4 16.61 0.78 -13.59
CA PHE A 4 15.32 1.43 -13.34
C PHE A 4 14.12 0.50 -13.13
N GLY A 5 14.17 -0.77 -13.55
CA GLY A 5 13.04 -1.70 -13.43
C GLY A 5 13.01 -2.50 -12.12
N TYR A 6 14.14 -3.12 -11.73
CA TYR A 6 14.18 -4.05 -10.60
C TYR A 6 14.12 -3.36 -9.23
N GLU A 7 14.72 -2.17 -9.11
CA GLU A 7 14.78 -1.44 -7.82
C GLU A 7 13.39 -0.95 -7.39
N ASN A 8 12.53 -0.62 -8.35
CA ASN A 8 11.19 -0.14 -8.08
C ASN A 8 10.15 -1.25 -7.88
N LEU A 9 10.38 -2.43 -8.47
CA LEU A 9 9.60 -3.64 -8.18
C LEU A 9 9.80 -4.10 -6.73
N ASP A 10 11.03 -4.00 -6.21
CA ASP A 10 11.31 -4.27 -4.79
C ASP A 10 10.59 -3.28 -3.87
N VAL A 11 10.58 -2.00 -4.24
CA VAL A 11 9.85 -0.95 -3.50
C VAL A 11 8.34 -1.20 -3.50
N TRP A 12 7.76 -1.56 -4.66
CA TRP A 12 6.33 -1.90 -4.74
C TRP A 12 5.98 -3.09 -3.84
N ASN A 13 6.76 -4.18 -3.89
CA ASN A 13 6.55 -5.35 -3.05
C ASN A 13 6.61 -4.99 -1.54
N ARG A 14 7.57 -4.15 -1.14
CA ARG A 14 7.67 -3.67 0.25
C ARG A 14 6.44 -2.88 0.71
N TYR A 15 5.87 -2.05 -0.17
CA TYR A 15 4.65 -1.30 0.16
C TYR A 15 3.40 -2.19 0.19
N VAL A 16 3.33 -3.22 -0.66
CA VAL A 16 2.28 -4.25 -0.59
C VAL A 16 2.36 -4.99 0.75
N ASP A 17 3.54 -5.47 1.14
CA ASP A 17 3.75 -6.13 2.43
C ASP A 17 3.40 -5.23 3.61
N PHE A 18 3.71 -3.92 3.50
CA PHE A 18 3.32 -2.93 4.51
C PHE A 18 1.79 -2.80 4.61
N ALA A 19 1.09 -2.68 3.48
CA ALA A 19 -0.37 -2.56 3.47
C ALA A 19 -1.04 -3.82 4.07
N VAL A 20 -0.55 -5.02 3.74
CA VAL A 20 -1.05 -6.28 4.33
C VAL A 20 -0.89 -6.27 5.85
N LYS A 21 0.28 -5.90 6.37
CA LYS A 21 0.51 -5.83 7.82
C LYS A 21 -0.38 -4.81 8.52
N VAL A 22 -0.68 -3.68 7.85
CA VAL A 22 -1.58 -2.66 8.39
C VAL A 22 -3.00 -3.19 8.47
N ILE A 23 -3.48 -3.89 7.44
CA ILE A 23 -4.82 -4.51 7.43
C ILE A 23 -4.91 -5.58 8.52
N GLU A 24 -3.94 -6.49 8.60
CA GLU A 24 -3.90 -7.51 9.66
C GLU A 24 -3.91 -6.89 11.07
N LEU A 25 -3.13 -5.81 11.27
CA LEU A 25 -3.13 -5.10 12.55
C LEU A 25 -4.50 -4.49 12.85
N VAL A 26 -5.12 -3.80 11.89
CA VAL A 26 -6.43 -3.17 12.05
C VAL A 26 -7.52 -4.19 12.38
N GLU A 27 -7.51 -5.36 11.73
CA GLU A 27 -8.45 -6.45 11.99
C GLU A 27 -8.32 -7.02 13.42
N THR A 28 -7.12 -6.98 14.00
CA THR A 28 -6.87 -7.45 15.38
C THR A 28 -7.15 -6.41 16.47
N ILE A 29 -7.39 -5.15 16.11
CA ILE A 29 -7.68 -4.07 17.07
C ILE A 29 -9.13 -4.23 17.57
N ASP A 30 -9.29 -4.92 18.71
CA ASP A 30 -10.55 -4.97 19.46
C ASP A 30 -10.55 -3.90 20.56
N THR A 31 -11.04 -2.70 20.23
CA THR A 31 -11.23 -1.62 21.20
C THR A 31 -12.70 -1.48 21.58
N GLY A 32 -13.00 -1.33 22.87
CA GLY A 32 -14.37 -1.20 23.41
C GLY A 32 -15.20 -0.04 22.83
N ARG A 33 -14.56 0.90 22.11
CA ARG A 33 -15.22 1.76 21.12
C ARG A 33 -14.75 1.37 19.73
N LYS A 34 -15.72 1.11 18.86
CA LYS A 34 -15.49 0.80 17.45
C LYS A 34 -15.01 2.05 16.71
N HIS A 35 -13.70 2.21 16.54
CA HIS A 35 -13.07 3.33 15.82
C HIS A 35 -13.06 3.11 14.29
N TYR A 36 -14.15 2.58 13.74
CA TYR A 36 -14.22 2.14 12.33
C TYR A 36 -13.79 3.22 11.33
N ARG A 37 -14.18 4.48 11.55
CA ARG A 37 -13.79 5.58 10.66
C ARG A 37 -12.28 5.77 10.53
N LEU A 38 -11.53 5.68 11.64
CA LEU A 38 -10.08 5.87 11.61
C LEU A 38 -9.37 4.63 11.07
N LEU A 39 -9.88 3.45 11.41
CA LEU A 39 -9.35 2.17 10.95
C LEU A 39 -9.50 2.02 9.42
N GLU A 40 -10.68 2.28 8.87
CA GLU A 40 -10.94 2.28 7.42
C GLU A 40 -10.07 3.33 6.68
N GLN A 41 -9.84 4.50 7.27
CA GLN A 41 -8.95 5.52 6.70
C GLN A 41 -7.49 5.07 6.66
N ILE A 42 -7.04 4.34 7.69
CA ILE A 42 -5.68 3.81 7.74
C ILE A 42 -5.50 2.70 6.69
N GLU A 43 -6.49 1.81 6.53
CA GLU A 43 -6.49 0.78 5.48
C GLU A 43 -6.43 1.42 4.08
N ALA A 44 -7.30 2.40 3.82
CA ALA A 44 -7.32 3.13 2.55
C ALA A 44 -6.02 3.89 2.27
N SER A 45 -5.44 4.55 3.28
CA SER A 45 -4.18 5.28 3.12
C SER A 45 -2.98 4.36 2.89
N SER A 46 -2.91 3.22 3.58
CA SER A 46 -1.81 2.25 3.45
C SER A 46 -1.80 1.57 2.07
N THR A 47 -2.97 1.26 1.52
CA THR A 47 -3.13 0.65 0.19
C THR A 47 -2.88 1.64 -0.95
N SER A 48 -3.15 2.94 -0.74
CA SER A 48 -3.00 3.99 -1.76
C SER A 48 -1.58 4.11 -2.31
N VAL A 49 -0.56 3.84 -1.50
CA VAL A 49 0.84 4.00 -1.91
C VAL A 49 1.21 2.97 -2.97
N SER A 50 0.84 1.71 -2.76
CA SER A 50 1.07 0.62 -3.72
C SER A 50 0.28 0.83 -5.02
N MET A 51 -0.94 1.38 -4.92
CA MET A 51 -1.76 1.72 -6.09
C MET A 51 -1.16 2.88 -6.90
N ASN A 52 -0.73 3.97 -6.26
CA ASN A 52 -0.15 5.11 -6.96
C ASN A 52 1.16 4.74 -7.67
N LEU A 53 1.98 3.88 -7.05
CA LEU A 53 3.18 3.34 -7.71
C LEU A 53 2.79 2.50 -8.95
N ALA A 54 1.78 1.64 -8.83
CA ALA A 54 1.31 0.83 -9.96
C ALA A 54 0.73 1.70 -11.09
N GLU A 55 -0.06 2.73 -10.76
CA GLU A 55 -0.61 3.68 -11.73
C GLU A 55 0.50 4.41 -12.48
N PHE A 56 1.51 4.91 -11.76
CA PHE A 56 2.69 5.55 -12.37
C PHE A 56 3.39 4.64 -13.39
N TRP A 57 3.57 3.36 -13.05
CA TRP A 57 4.15 2.37 -13.98
C TRP A 57 3.28 2.11 -15.18
N ILE A 58 1.97 1.97 -14.98
CA ILE A 58 1.01 1.80 -16.07
C ILE A 58 1.13 2.99 -17.02
N LEU A 59 1.11 4.22 -16.51
CA LEU A 59 1.25 5.44 -17.31
C LEU A 59 2.55 5.46 -18.12
N ILE A 60 3.69 5.07 -17.56
CA ILE A 60 4.97 4.97 -18.31
C ILE A 60 4.90 3.95 -19.45
N LEU A 61 4.09 2.90 -19.34
CA LEU A 61 3.99 1.88 -20.39
C LEU A 61 3.08 2.30 -21.54
N ILE A 62 2.18 3.24 -21.32
CA ILE A 62 1.23 3.76 -22.34
C ILE A 62 1.71 5.03 -23.04
N TYR A 63 2.78 5.67 -22.56
CA TYR A 63 3.41 6.86 -23.14
C TYR A 63 4.84 6.57 -23.63
#